data_AF-A0A6I5CMD1-F1
#
_entry.id   AF-A0A6I5CMD1-F1
#
_cell.length_a   1.000
_cell.length_b   1.000
_cell.length_c   1.000
_cell.angle_alpha   90.00
_cell.angle_beta   90.00
_cell.angle_gamma   90.00
#
_symmetry.space_group_name_H-M   'P 1'
#
loop_
_entity.id
_entity.type
_entity.pdbx_description
1 polymer ?
#
loop_
_entity_poly.entity_id
_entity_poly.type
_entity_poly.pdbx_seq_one_letter_code
_entity_poly.pdbx_strand_id
1 'polypeptide(L)'
;GVVREGTPAADIAGLCDDLALHDWLLTTLVRLLDGITLGAPAEPVRARAAARDRPSVVTVLRPAVDHLLHLWMPRARVAAELAPLWDVLEERPGFTRQWRAQVQRIRDQLTLHAIPAPHREVEPVP
;
A
#
# COMPACT_ATOMS: atom_id res chain seq x y z
N GLY A 1 18.50 18.85 10.29
CA GLY A 1 17.64 19.64 11.19
C GLY A 1 17.96 19.23 12.61
N VAL A 2 18.30 20.19 13.45
CA VAL A 2 18.53 19.96 14.89
C VAL A 2 17.21 20.25 15.60
N VAL A 3 16.68 19.27 16.33
CA VAL A 3 15.56 19.47 17.26
C VAL A 3 16.00 20.56 18.24
N ARG A 4 15.28 21.68 18.34
CA ARG A 4 15.69 22.75 19.25
C ARG A 4 15.53 22.26 20.69
N GLU A 5 16.56 22.50 21.51
CA GLU A 5 16.48 22.38 22.97
C GLU A 5 15.27 23.19 23.45
N GLY A 6 14.22 22.50 23.93
CA GLY A 6 12.94 23.09 24.30
C GLY A 6 11.72 22.57 23.53
N THR A 7 11.89 21.67 22.54
CA THR A 7 10.75 21.02 21.88
C THR A 7 9.98 20.18 22.90
N PRO A 8 8.67 20.41 23.10
CA PRO A 8 7.86 19.62 24.02
C PRO A 8 7.92 18.12 23.67
N ALA A 9 8.09 17.27 24.67
CA ALA A 9 8.14 15.81 24.46
C ALA A 9 6.88 15.26 23.76
N ALA A 10 5.73 15.92 23.95
CA ALA A 10 4.48 15.59 23.29
C ALA A 10 4.54 15.80 21.77
N ASP A 11 5.23 16.84 21.29
CA ASP A 11 5.34 17.12 19.85
C ASP A 11 6.27 16.12 19.17
N ILE A 12 7.33 15.71 19.87
CA ILE A 12 8.23 14.63 19.42
C ILE A 12 7.46 13.30 19.37
N ALA A 13 6.68 12.98 20.40
CA ALA A 13 5.85 11.78 20.43
C ALA A 13 4.83 11.77 19.28
N GLY A 14 4.15 12.90 19.02
CA GLY A 14 3.22 13.03 17.90
C GLY A 14 3.90 12.84 16.53
N LEU A 15 5.13 13.32 16.36
CA LEU A 15 5.92 13.03 15.16
C LEU A 15 6.28 11.54 15.04
N CYS A 16 6.67 10.89 16.14
CA CYS A 16 6.96 9.46 16.16
C CYS A 16 5.72 8.62 15.83
N ASP A 17 4.55 8.99 16.35
CA ASP A 17 3.28 8.33 16.06
C ASP A 17 2.91 8.46 14.57
N ASP A 18 3.10 9.65 13.99
CA ASP A 18 2.85 9.90 12.57
C ASP A 18 3.83 9.09 11.70
N LEU A 19 5.11 9.00 12.07
CA LEU A 19 6.08 8.15 11.36
C LEU A 19 5.75 6.67 11.46
N ALA A 20 5.36 6.19 12.64
CA ALA A 20 4.96 4.80 12.84
C ALA A 20 3.71 4.45 12.00
N LEU A 21 2.74 5.38 11.91
CA LEU A 21 1.55 5.21 11.06
C LEU A 21 1.93 5.11 9.57
N HIS A 22 2.81 5.99 9.08
CA HIS A 22 3.25 5.97 7.68
C HIS A 22 4.06 4.71 7.33
N ASP A 23 4.96 4.26 8.22
CA ASP A 23 5.70 3.01 8.04
C ASP A 23 4.77 1.79 8.02
N TRP A 24 3.80 1.74 8.95
CA TRP A 24 2.80 0.68 8.99
C TRP A 24 1.94 0.65 7.72
N LEU A 25 1.52 1.82 7.21
CA LEU A 25 0.76 1.92 5.95
C LEU A 25 1.58 1.36 4.78
N LEU A 26 2.86 1.73 4.68
CA LEU A 26 3.74 1.25 3.62
C LEU A 26 3.98 -0.25 3.70
N THR A 27 4.37 -0.77 4.86
CA THR A 27 4.61 -2.21 5.03
C THR A 27 3.34 -3.03 4.82
N THR A 28 2.18 -2.52 5.25
CA THR A 28 0.89 -3.19 5.01
C THR A 28 0.55 -3.25 3.53
N LEU A 29 0.71 -2.14 2.77
CA LEU A 29 0.48 -2.14 1.33
C LEU A 29 1.45 -3.06 0.58
N VAL A 30 2.73 -3.05 0.94
CA VAL A 30 3.73 -3.94 0.33
C VAL A 30 3.36 -5.40 0.56
N ARG A 31 3.03 -5.79 1.79
CA ARG A 31 2.61 -7.15 2.12
C ARG A 31 1.36 -7.59 1.35
N LEU A 32 0.40 -6.68 1.17
CA LEU A 32 -0.82 -6.96 0.43
C LEU A 32 -0.52 -7.18 -1.07
N LEU A 33 0.35 -6.36 -1.66
CA LEU A 33 0.79 -6.51 -3.05
C LEU A 33 1.66 -7.74 -3.29
N ASP A 34 2.54 -8.08 -2.35
CA ASP A 34 3.35 -9.30 -2.40
C ASP A 34 2.48 -10.55 -2.29
N GLY A 35 1.44 -10.53 -1.44
CA GLY A 35 0.46 -11.62 -1.32
C GLY A 35 -0.33 -11.87 -2.62
N ILE A 36 -0.61 -10.81 -3.39
CA ILE A 36 -1.21 -10.91 -4.72
C ILE A 36 -0.21 -11.51 -5.73
N THR A 37 1.04 -11.04 -5.72
CA THR A 37 2.08 -11.44 -6.68
C THR A 37 2.53 -12.89 -6.49
N LEU A 38 2.69 -13.32 -5.24
CA LEU A 38 3.07 -14.69 -4.88
C LEU A 38 1.91 -15.69 -4.98
N GLY A 39 0.69 -15.20 -5.25
CA GLY A 39 -0.52 -16.02 -5.29
C GLY A 39 -0.69 -16.81 -3.99
N ALA A 40 -0.80 -16.11 -2.86
CA ALA A 40 -1.05 -16.62 -1.49
C ALA A 40 -0.59 -18.08 -1.25
N PRO A 41 0.53 -18.31 -0.51
CA PRO A 41 1.10 -19.65 -0.36
C PRO A 41 0.05 -20.64 0.12
N ALA A 42 -0.26 -21.58 -0.76
CA ALA A 42 -1.11 -22.71 -0.45
C ALA A 42 -0.31 -23.68 0.43
N GLU A 43 -0.66 -23.74 1.71
CA GLU A 43 -0.29 -24.85 2.60
C GLU A 43 -0.80 -26.20 2.03
N PRO A 44 -0.09 -27.32 2.28
CA PRO A 44 -0.03 -28.42 1.32
C PRO A 44 -1.23 -29.40 1.38
N VAL A 45 -1.45 -30.04 0.22
CA VAL A 45 -2.30 -31.21 -0.09
C VAL A 45 -3.83 -31.05 0.00
N ARG A 46 -4.41 -30.15 0.81
CA ARG A 46 -5.87 -29.83 0.75
C ARG A 46 -6.23 -28.72 -0.25
N ALA A 47 -5.24 -27.98 -0.75
CA ALA A 47 -5.45 -26.74 -1.50
C ALA A 47 -5.83 -26.89 -2.99
N ARG A 48 -5.86 -28.12 -3.55
CA ARG A 48 -6.27 -28.33 -4.96
C ARG A 48 -7.76 -28.00 -5.17
N ALA A 49 -8.59 -28.15 -4.14
CA ALA A 49 -10.00 -27.74 -4.15
C ALA A 49 -10.16 -26.23 -3.86
N ALA A 50 -9.31 -25.64 -3.01
CA ALA A 50 -9.31 -24.21 -2.67
C ALA A 50 -8.78 -23.31 -3.81
N ALA A 51 -8.08 -23.86 -4.80
CA ALA A 51 -7.67 -23.13 -6.00
C ALA A 51 -8.87 -22.58 -6.81
N ARG A 52 -10.06 -23.16 -6.63
CA ARG A 52 -11.29 -22.73 -7.32
C ARG A 52 -11.99 -21.53 -6.66
N ASP A 53 -11.58 -21.18 -5.43
CA ASP A 53 -12.27 -20.20 -4.58
C ASP A 53 -11.31 -19.09 -4.11
N ARG A 54 -10.29 -18.80 -4.94
CA ARG A 54 -9.35 -17.73 -4.65
C ARG A 54 -10.04 -16.38 -4.87
N PRO A 55 -10.12 -15.50 -3.84
CA PRO A 55 -10.73 -14.20 -4.02
C PRO A 55 -10.02 -13.44 -5.14
N SER A 56 -10.80 -12.79 -6.00
CA SER A 56 -10.26 -11.99 -7.10
C SER A 56 -9.33 -10.91 -6.53
N VAL A 57 -8.29 -10.54 -7.29
CA VAL A 57 -7.36 -9.46 -6.92
C VAL A 57 -8.12 -8.17 -6.56
N VAL A 58 -9.24 -7.89 -7.24
CA VAL A 58 -10.16 -6.79 -6.93
C VAL A 58 -10.73 -6.90 -5.51
N THR A 59 -11.15 -8.10 -5.08
CA THR A 59 -11.68 -8.34 -3.73
C THR A 59 -10.63 -8.13 -2.65
N VAL A 60 -9.37 -8.52 -2.93
CA VAL A 60 -8.25 -8.35 -2.00
C VAL A 60 -7.81 -6.88 -1.90
N LEU A 61 -7.85 -6.13 -3.00
CA LEU A 61 -7.44 -4.71 -3.04
C LEU A 61 -8.51 -3.74 -2.53
N ARG A 62 -9.79 -4.14 -2.52
CA ARG A 62 -10.91 -3.25 -2.14
C ARG A 62 -10.70 -2.55 -0.77
N PRO A 63 -10.34 -3.24 0.32
CA PRO A 63 -10.12 -2.57 1.62
C PRO A 63 -8.94 -1.59 1.59
N ALA A 64 -7.92 -1.87 0.79
CA ALA A 64 -6.80 -0.94 0.64
C ALA A 64 -7.25 0.35 -0.03
N VAL A 65 -8.02 0.25 -1.11
CA VAL A 65 -8.58 1.41 -1.83
C VAL A 65 -9.55 2.19 -0.97
N ASP A 66 -10.52 1.51 -0.34
CA ASP A 66 -11.62 2.15 0.38
C ASP A 66 -11.20 2.74 1.73
N HIS A 67 -10.12 2.25 2.33
CA HIS A 67 -9.73 2.62 3.69
C HIS A 67 -8.27 3.07 3.81
N LEU A 68 -7.32 2.24 3.36
CA LEU A 68 -5.90 2.52 3.59
C LEU A 68 -5.41 3.72 2.77
N LEU A 69 -5.88 3.85 1.52
CA LEU A 69 -5.40 4.90 0.65
C LEU A 69 -5.73 6.32 1.16
N HIS A 70 -6.86 6.44 1.86
CA HIS A 70 -7.35 7.71 2.39
C HIS A 70 -6.66 8.14 3.70
N LEU A 71 -5.96 7.22 4.38
CA LEU A 71 -5.25 7.52 5.63
C LEU A 71 -3.92 8.22 5.40
N TRP A 72 -3.41 8.21 4.16
CA TRP A 72 -2.17 8.91 3.82
C TRP A 72 -2.38 10.42 3.79
N MET A 73 -2.00 11.08 4.89
CA MET A 73 -2.07 12.53 5.05
C MET A 73 -0.73 13.06 5.57
N PRO A 74 0.30 13.14 4.71
CA PRO A 74 1.64 13.52 5.12
C PRO A 74 1.62 14.94 5.67
N ARG A 75 2.33 15.17 6.78
CA ARG A 75 2.44 16.47 7.45
C ARG A 75 1.14 17.02 8.08
N ALA A 76 -0.01 16.38 7.89
CA ALA A 76 -1.28 16.89 8.41
C ALA A 76 -1.37 16.91 9.93
N ARG A 77 -0.58 16.05 10.60
CA ARG A 77 -0.56 15.89 12.08
C ARG A 77 0.73 16.38 12.72
N VAL A 78 1.68 16.89 11.92
CA VAL A 78 3.00 17.32 12.41
C VAL A 78 2.92 18.77 12.86
N ALA A 79 3.38 19.05 14.08
CA ALA A 79 3.50 20.41 14.59
C ALA A 79 4.34 21.29 13.65
N ALA A 80 3.94 22.56 13.47
CA ALA A 80 4.58 23.47 12.51
C ALA A 80 6.10 23.64 12.74
N GLU A 81 6.57 23.47 13.98
CA GLU A 81 7.99 23.56 14.33
C GLU A 81 8.81 22.35 13.87
N LEU A 82 8.17 21.19 13.69
CA LEU A 82 8.80 19.93 13.27
C LEU A 82 8.68 19.68 11.75
N ALA A 83 7.96 20.54 11.05
CA ALA A 83 7.85 20.53 9.60
C ALA A 83 9.20 20.36 8.85
N PRO A 84 10.28 21.08 9.19
CA PRO A 84 11.57 20.90 8.50
C PRO A 84 12.20 19.52 8.71
N LEU A 85 11.89 18.83 9.81
CA LEU A 85 12.34 17.46 10.04
C LEU A 85 11.56 16.47 9.18
N TRP A 86 10.25 16.68 9.05
CA TRP A 86 9.41 15.94 8.11
C TRP A 86 9.93 16.08 6.66
N ASP A 87 10.28 17.29 6.25
CA ASP A 87 10.76 17.55 4.89
C ASP A 87 12.06 16.76 4.58
N VAL A 88 12.98 16.64 5.55
CA VAL A 88 14.20 15.79 5.41
C VAL A 88 13.86 14.30 5.30
N LEU A 89 12.82 13.85 6.00
CA LEU A 89 12.34 12.46 5.93
C LEU A 89 11.63 12.16 4.61
N GLU A 90 10.99 13.15 4.01
CA GLU A 90 10.46 13.04 2.64
C GLU A 90 11.57 13.12 1.57
N GLU A 91 12.67 13.81 1.83
CA GLU A 91 13.80 13.84 0.89
C GLU A 91 14.59 12.53 0.87
N ARG A 92 14.99 12.02 2.04
CA ARG A 92 15.88 10.86 2.14
C ARG A 92 15.13 9.52 2.04
N PRO A 93 14.28 9.13 3.02
CA PRO A 93 13.40 7.97 2.90
C PRO A 93 12.43 8.05 1.71
N GLY A 94 11.87 9.23 1.43
CA GLY A 94 10.93 9.38 0.31
C GLY A 94 9.61 8.67 0.52
N PHE A 95 9.06 8.71 1.75
CA PHE A 95 7.83 8.03 2.12
C PHE A 95 6.67 8.30 1.16
N THR A 96 6.43 9.57 0.79
CA THR A 96 5.39 9.92 -0.18
C THR A 96 5.71 9.40 -1.59
N ARG A 97 6.98 9.33 -1.99
CA ARG A 97 7.37 8.74 -3.28
C ARG A 97 7.12 7.23 -3.29
N GLN A 98 7.50 6.53 -2.22
CA GLN A 98 7.25 5.10 -2.06
C GLN A 98 5.75 4.79 -2.08
N TRP A 99 4.97 5.55 -1.31
CA TRP A 99 3.52 5.44 -1.28
C TRP A 99 2.91 5.58 -2.68
N ARG A 100 3.25 6.66 -3.41
CA ARG A 100 2.78 6.89 -4.78
C ARG A 100 3.12 5.74 -5.72
N ALA A 101 4.31 5.16 -5.62
CA ALA A 101 4.71 4.00 -6.42
C ALA A 101 3.82 2.78 -6.13
N GLN A 102 3.49 2.51 -4.87
CA GLN A 102 2.59 1.41 -4.49
C GLN A 102 1.15 1.68 -4.97
N VAL A 103 0.65 2.91 -4.83
CA VAL A 103 -0.68 3.29 -5.35
C VAL A 103 -0.76 3.09 -6.86
N GLN A 104 0.28 3.49 -7.60
CA GLN A 104 0.32 3.28 -9.04
C GLN A 104 0.28 1.78 -9.37
N ARG A 105 1.08 0.97 -8.69
CA ARG A 105 1.07 -0.49 -8.86
C ARG A 105 -0.30 -1.11 -8.57
N ILE A 106 -1.02 -0.65 -7.55
CA ILE A 106 -2.41 -1.08 -7.26
C ILE A 106 -3.33 -0.76 -8.44
N ARG A 107 -3.26 0.46 -8.97
CA ARG A 107 -4.08 0.87 -10.13
C ARG A 107 -3.76 0.05 -11.37
N ASP A 108 -2.48 -0.23 -11.60
CA ASP A 108 -2.03 -1.04 -12.73
C ASP A 108 -2.56 -2.47 -12.62
N GLN A 109 -2.52 -3.08 -11.43
CA GLN A 109 -3.10 -4.41 -11.18
C GLN A 109 -4.62 -4.41 -11.40
N LEU A 110 -5.35 -3.42 -10.90
CA LEU A 110 -6.79 -3.30 -11.15
C LEU A 110 -7.10 -3.15 -12.65
N THR A 111 -6.31 -2.35 -13.37
CA THR A 111 -6.46 -2.15 -14.81
C THR A 111 -6.22 -3.44 -15.57
N LEU A 112 -5.15 -4.18 -15.25
CA LEU A 112 -4.84 -5.48 -15.85
C LEU A 112 -5.98 -6.49 -15.65
N HIS A 113 -6.61 -6.50 -14.48
CA HIS A 113 -7.74 -7.39 -14.19
C HIS A 113 -9.09 -6.89 -14.71
N ALA A 114 -9.19 -5.61 -15.10
CA ALA A 114 -10.38 -5.04 -15.72
C ALA A 114 -10.42 -5.21 -17.26
N ILE A 115 -9.29 -5.55 -17.89
CA ILE A 115 -9.23 -5.83 -19.34
C ILE A 115 -9.94 -7.16 -19.62
N PRO A 116 -11.04 -7.17 -20.40
CA PRO A 116 -11.69 -8.41 -20.83
C PRO A 116 -10.70 -9.26 -21.63
N ALA A 117 -10.57 -10.54 -21.31
CA ALA A 117 -9.79 -11.46 -22.14
C ALA A 117 -10.37 -11.46 -23.57
N PRO A 118 -9.55 -11.35 -24.63
CA PRO A 118 -10.06 -11.47 -25.98
C PRO A 118 -10.67 -12.86 -26.14
N HIS A 119 -11.98 -12.90 -26.35
CA HIS A 119 -12.72 -14.11 -26.67
C HIS A 119 -12.07 -14.74 -27.90
N ARG A 120 -11.32 -15.84 -27.71
CA ARG A 120 -10.88 -16.67 -28.83
C ARG A 120 -12.07 -17.53 -29.23
N GLU A 121 -12.96 -16.97 -30.05
CA GLU A 121 -13.86 -17.76 -30.88
C GLU A 121 -12.99 -18.52 -31.88
N VAL A 122 -12.61 -19.75 -31.51
CA VAL A 122 -12.25 -20.75 -32.51
C VAL A 122 -13.56 -21.38 -32.95
N GLU A 123 -14.14 -20.85 -34.02
CA GLU A 123 -15.20 -21.52 -34.76
C GLU A 123 -14.61 -22.80 -35.37
N PRO A 124 -15.08 -24.01 -34.99
CA PRO A 124 -14.70 -25.21 -35.72
C PRO A 124 -15.48 -25.22 -37.03
N VAL A 125 -14.79 -24.92 -38.13
CA VAL A 125 -15.31 -25.12 -39.49
C VAL A 125 -15.40 -26.65 -39.74
N PRO A 126 -16.53 -27.15 -40.25
CA PRO A 126 -16.82 -28.59 -40.40
C PRO A 126 -15.97 -29.32 -41.45
#